data_AF-A0A847CYV9-F1
#
_entry.id   AF-A0A847CYV9-F1
#
_cell.length_a   1.000
_cell.length_b   1.000
_cell.length_c   1.000
_cell.angle_alpha   90.00
_cell.angle_beta   90.00
_cell.angle_gamma   90.00
#
_symmetry.space_group_name_H-M   'P 1'
#
loop_
_entity.id
_entity.type
_entity.pdbx_description
1 polymer ?
#
loop_
_entity_poly.entity_id
_entity_poly.type
_entity_poly.pdbx_seq_one_letter_code
_entity_poly.pdbx_strand_id
1 'polypeptide(L)'
;MSKKIFIIIVGIVFVVVSLSIFILFKKNVGGFDTLFISQGNCTPFNLFVSKGEMEYSAKIVWETKGECMGFVQYGLNKEDLDRVGIDVLNGYKGKKHEIVLEKLLTKEKYFFLINSDGEAFGNNGRPLELVLSNL
;
A
#
# COMPACT_ATOMS: atom_id res chain seq x y z
N MET A 1 27.04 -43.83 -12.34
CA MET A 1 26.15 -43.37 -11.25
C MET A 1 25.31 -44.54 -10.80
N SER A 2 25.27 -44.88 -9.51
CA SER A 2 24.52 -46.07 -9.07
C SER A 2 23.01 -45.81 -9.21
N LYS A 3 22.25 -46.83 -9.66
CA LYS A 3 20.78 -46.71 -9.82
C LYS A 3 20.09 -46.21 -8.55
N LYS A 4 20.66 -46.53 -7.38
CA LYS A 4 20.18 -46.06 -6.07
C LYS A 4 20.34 -44.55 -5.88
N ILE A 5 21.49 -43.98 -6.27
CA ILE A 5 21.74 -42.52 -6.17
C ILE A 5 20.85 -41.74 -7.15
N PHE A 6 20.63 -42.29 -8.35
CA PHE A 6 19.74 -41.66 -9.33
C PHE A 6 18.28 -41.58 -8.84
N ILE A 7 17.77 -42.65 -8.23
CA ILE A 7 16.40 -42.68 -7.67
C ILE A 7 16.24 -41.67 -6.52
N ILE A 8 17.24 -41.53 -5.66
CA ILE A 8 17.21 -40.57 -4.54
C ILE A 8 17.14 -39.12 -5.06
N ILE A 9 17.96 -38.78 -6.06
CA ILE A 9 17.99 -37.42 -6.61
C ILE A 9 16.67 -37.07 -7.30
N VAL A 10 16.11 -37.98 -8.09
CA VAL A 10 14.81 -37.76 -8.74
C VAL A 10 13.70 -37.57 -7.70
N GLY A 11 13.72 -38.34 -6.61
CA GLY A 11 12.77 -38.18 -5.51
C GLY A 11 12.87 -36.81 -4.84
N ILE A 12 14.09 -36.34 -4.54
CA ILE A 12 14.31 -35.02 -3.94
C ILE A 12 13.84 -33.90 -4.86
N VAL A 13 14.19 -33.96 -6.14
CA VAL A 13 13.78 -32.95 -7.13
C VAL A 13 12.26 -32.89 -7.24
N PHE A 14 11.58 -34.04 -7.27
CA PHE A 14 10.12 -34.09 -7.32
C PHE A 14 9.47 -33.45 -6.09
N VAL A 15 10.00 -33.73 -4.90
CA VAL A 15 9.52 -33.11 -3.65
C VAL A 15 9.70 -31.60 -3.67
N VAL A 16 10.88 -31.11 -4.06
CA VAL A 16 11.17 -29.66 -4.14
C VAL A 16 10.24 -28.97 -5.13
N VAL A 17 10.08 -29.53 -6.34
CA VAL A 17 9.19 -28.97 -7.36
C VAL A 17 7.73 -28.95 -6.90
N SER A 18 7.27 -30.02 -6.24
CA SER A 18 5.90 -30.09 -5.72
C SER A 18 5.63 -29.04 -4.65
N LEU A 19 6.60 -28.79 -3.74
CA LEU A 19 6.50 -27.77 -2.71
C LEU A 19 6.50 -26.36 -3.31
N SER A 20 7.38 -26.09 -4.29
CA SER A 20 7.42 -24.80 -4.98
C SER A 20 6.10 -24.49 -5.69
N ILE A 21 5.52 -25.48 -6.36
CA ILE A 21 4.23 -25.35 -7.04
C ILE A 21 3.11 -25.07 -6.02
N PHE A 22 3.12 -25.76 -4.87
CA PHE A 22 2.12 -25.56 -3.82
C PHE A 22 2.15 -24.15 -3.22
N ILE A 23 3.34 -23.56 -3.10
CA ILE A 23 3.51 -22.16 -2.64
C ILE A 23 2.95 -21.19 -3.69
N LEU A 24 3.22 -21.41 -4.98
CA LEU A 24 2.73 -20.53 -6.06
C LEU A 24 1.21 -20.58 -6.23
N PHE A 25 0.55 -21.71 -5.95
CA PHE A 25 -0.90 -21.84 -6.01
C PHE A 25 -1.63 -21.31 -4.76
N LYS A 26 -0.92 -21.06 -3.65
CA LYS A 26 -1.51 -20.41 -2.47
C LYS A 26 -1.54 -18.90 -2.66
N LYS A 27 -2.34 -18.44 -3.63
CA LYS A 27 -2.60 -17.02 -3.95
C LYS A 27 -3.30 -16.25 -2.81
N ASN A 28 -3.76 -16.95 -1.77
CA ASN A 28 -4.27 -16.38 -0.52
C ASN A 28 -3.39 -16.82 0.65
N VAL A 29 -2.14 -16.37 0.71
CA VAL A 29 -1.53 -16.14 2.02
C VAL A 29 -2.22 -14.91 2.57
N GLY A 30 -3.14 -15.11 3.53
CA GLY A 30 -3.58 -14.00 4.38
C GLY A 30 -2.32 -13.31 4.87
N GLY A 31 -2.25 -11.99 4.63
CA GLY A 31 -1.09 -11.19 4.93
C GLY A 31 -0.64 -11.40 6.37
N PHE A 32 0.60 -11.03 6.64
CA PHE A 32 1.22 -11.00 7.97
C PHE A 32 0.55 -9.96 8.91
N ASP A 33 -0.74 -9.70 8.71
CA ASP A 33 -1.53 -8.61 9.26
C ASP A 33 -1.77 -8.81 10.77
N THR A 34 -1.64 -10.04 11.28
CA THR A 34 -1.82 -10.34 12.71
C THR A 34 -0.59 -10.02 13.57
N LEU A 35 0.56 -9.67 12.98
CA LEU A 35 1.78 -9.33 13.74
C LEU A 35 2.00 -7.82 13.91
N PHE A 36 1.13 -7.00 13.33
CA PHE A 36 1.15 -5.54 13.45
C PHE A 36 -0.24 -4.98 13.81
N ILE A 37 -0.95 -5.62 14.76
CA ILE A 37 -2.17 -5.00 15.30
C ILE A 37 -1.75 -3.67 15.95
N SER A 38 -2.05 -2.58 15.25
CA SER A 38 -1.83 -1.23 15.72
C SER A 38 -2.63 -1.00 16.98
N GLN A 39 -1.95 -1.02 18.12
CA GLN A 39 -2.48 -0.50 19.39
C GLN A 39 -2.42 1.04 19.42
N GLY A 40 -2.01 1.69 18.32
CA GLY A 40 -1.84 3.12 18.22
C GLY A 40 -3.14 3.83 17.85
N ASN A 41 -3.36 5.02 18.39
CA ASN A 41 -4.44 5.91 17.97
C ASN A 41 -4.15 6.46 16.55
N CYS A 42 -4.26 5.60 15.54
CA CYS A 42 -3.83 5.80 14.16
C CYS A 42 -4.94 6.23 13.21
N THR A 43 -6.12 6.55 13.73
CA THR A 43 -7.19 7.15 12.93
C THR A 43 -6.78 8.53 12.41
N PRO A 44 -6.74 8.74 11.07
CA PRO A 44 -6.45 10.03 10.47
C PRO A 44 -7.50 11.09 10.84
N PHE A 45 -7.04 12.31 11.15
CA PHE A 45 -7.89 13.49 11.29
C PHE A 45 -7.22 14.72 10.66
N ASN A 46 -7.97 15.82 10.50
CA ASN A 46 -7.51 17.05 9.85
C ASN A 46 -6.91 16.79 8.46
N LEU A 47 -7.64 16.05 7.63
CA LEU A 47 -7.24 15.78 6.25
C LEU A 47 -7.35 17.05 5.39
N PHE A 48 -6.24 17.44 4.78
CA PHE A 48 -6.16 18.51 3.80
C PHE A 48 -5.56 18.01 2.50
N VAL A 49 -6.13 18.46 1.39
CA VAL A 49 -5.64 18.19 0.04
C VAL A 49 -5.43 19.52 -0.65
N SER A 50 -4.26 19.73 -1.25
CA SER A 50 -3.86 20.97 -1.89
C SER A 50 -3.00 20.69 -3.11
N LYS A 51 -2.78 21.70 -3.96
CA LYS A 51 -1.81 21.60 -5.04
C LYS A 51 -0.39 21.46 -4.47
N GLY A 52 0.40 20.54 -5.01
CA GLY A 52 1.81 20.42 -4.63
C GLY A 52 2.68 21.52 -5.24
N GLU A 53 3.95 21.58 -4.83
CA GLU A 53 4.89 22.61 -5.30
C GLU A 53 5.26 22.44 -6.78
N MET A 54 5.29 21.20 -7.26
CA MET A 54 5.55 20.90 -8.66
C MET A 54 4.27 21.00 -9.50
N GLU A 55 4.41 21.35 -10.78
CA GLU A 55 3.32 21.16 -11.72
C GLU A 55 2.88 19.68 -11.74
N TYR A 56 1.58 19.43 -11.92
CA TYR A 56 1.04 18.08 -11.98
C TYR A 56 1.20 17.28 -10.67
N SER A 57 1.18 17.96 -9.52
CA SER A 57 1.28 17.32 -8.21
C SER A 57 0.18 17.76 -7.24
N ALA A 58 -0.19 16.86 -6.33
CA ALA A 58 -1.11 17.12 -5.24
C ALA A 58 -0.47 16.74 -3.91
N LYS A 59 -0.63 17.58 -2.91
CA LYS A 59 -0.17 17.36 -1.54
C LYS A 59 -1.35 16.97 -0.65
N ILE A 60 -1.20 15.83 0.03
CA ILE A 60 -2.17 15.29 0.98
C ILE A 60 -1.51 15.30 2.36
N VAL A 61 -2.17 15.95 3.32
CA VAL A 61 -1.68 16.11 4.70
C VAL A 61 -2.74 15.64 5.68
N TRP A 62 -2.33 14.88 6.69
CA TRP A 62 -3.20 14.53 7.81
C TRP A 62 -2.40 14.32 9.10
N GLU A 63 -3.12 14.17 10.20
CA GLU A 63 -2.55 13.91 11.52
C GLU A 63 -3.14 12.65 12.16
N THR A 64 -2.39 12.04 13.07
CA THR A 64 -2.78 10.93 13.93
C THR A 64 -2.40 11.25 15.37
N LYS A 65 -3.10 10.64 16.34
CA LYS A 65 -2.79 10.87 17.76
C LYS A 65 -1.54 10.08 18.18
N GLY A 66 -1.39 8.87 17.65
CA GLY A 66 -0.22 8.00 17.81
C GLY A 66 0.83 8.20 16.70
N GLU A 67 2.02 7.65 16.91
CA GLU A 67 3.05 7.54 15.87
C GLU A 67 2.74 6.34 14.97
N CYS A 68 2.30 6.61 13.76
CA CYS A 68 1.73 5.63 12.85
C CYS A 68 2.51 5.61 11.55
N MET A 69 2.49 4.48 10.86
CA MET A 69 2.95 4.44 9.48
C MET A 69 1.85 4.98 8.58
N GLY A 70 2.17 5.91 7.69
CA GLY A 70 1.20 6.57 6.81
C GLY A 70 1.61 6.49 5.35
N PHE A 71 0.72 6.00 4.49
CA PHE A 71 0.89 6.04 3.04
C PHE A 71 -0.45 6.26 2.34
N VAL A 72 -0.43 6.73 1.11
CA VAL A 72 -1.64 6.92 0.30
C VAL A 72 -1.64 5.92 -0.85
N GLN A 73 -2.70 5.14 -0.98
CA GLN A 73 -2.97 4.39 -2.22
C GLN A 73 -3.81 5.26 -3.13
N TYR A 74 -3.50 5.30 -4.42
CA TYR A 74 -4.25 6.10 -5.37
C TYR A 74 -4.25 5.50 -6.77
N GLY A 75 -5.20 5.89 -7.60
CA GLY A 75 -5.37 5.35 -8.94
C GLY A 75 -6.43 6.09 -9.76
N LEU A 76 -6.59 5.70 -11.02
CA LEU A 76 -7.67 6.21 -11.88
C LEU A 76 -8.98 5.41 -11.70
N ASN A 77 -8.88 4.18 -11.17
CA ASN A 77 -10.02 3.32 -10.91
C ASN A 77 -10.27 3.22 -9.40
N LYS A 78 -11.47 3.58 -8.96
CA LYS A 78 -11.86 3.46 -7.55
C LYS A 78 -11.84 2.03 -7.00
N GLU A 79 -11.97 1.03 -7.86
CA GLU A 79 -11.95 -0.39 -7.45
C GLU A 79 -10.52 -0.98 -7.50
N ASP A 80 -9.55 -0.24 -8.04
CA ASP A 80 -8.17 -0.70 -8.23
C ASP A 80 -7.18 0.47 -8.10
N LEU A 81 -6.67 0.67 -6.87
CA LEU A 81 -5.68 1.70 -6.56
C LEU A 81 -4.28 1.13 -6.77
N ASP A 82 -3.75 1.32 -7.97
CA ASP A 82 -2.53 0.70 -8.48
C ASP A 82 -1.23 1.43 -8.10
N ARG A 83 -1.32 2.62 -7.51
CA ARG A 83 -0.16 3.45 -7.13
C ARG A 83 -0.13 3.73 -5.63
N VAL A 84 1.07 3.95 -5.13
CA VAL A 84 1.35 4.26 -3.72
C VAL A 84 2.19 5.52 -3.63
N GLY A 85 1.74 6.47 -2.80
CA GLY A 85 2.51 7.62 -2.35
C GLY A 85 2.94 7.38 -0.90
N ILE A 86 4.18 7.73 -0.58
CA ILE A 86 4.76 7.55 0.76
C ILE A 86 5.30 8.89 1.25
N ASP A 87 5.28 9.09 2.57
CA ASP A 87 5.93 10.23 3.20
C ASP A 87 7.45 10.01 3.18
N VAL A 88 8.15 10.86 2.42
CA VAL A 88 9.62 10.78 2.29
C VAL A 88 10.32 11.68 3.31
N LEU A 89 9.59 12.60 3.95
CA LEU A 89 10.14 13.69 4.75
C LEU A 89 10.19 13.33 6.24
N ASN A 90 9.17 12.65 6.77
CA ASN A 90 9.04 12.39 8.21
C ASN A 90 9.47 10.99 8.65
N GLY A 91 10.11 10.22 7.77
CA GLY A 91 10.53 8.84 8.05
C GLY A 91 9.36 7.86 8.08
N TYR A 92 9.58 6.67 8.66
CA TYR A 92 8.64 5.55 8.55
C TYR A 92 7.40 5.66 9.46
N LYS A 93 7.49 6.39 10.58
CA LYS A 93 6.38 6.61 11.52
C LYS A 93 6.36 8.04 12.02
N GLY A 94 5.17 8.62 12.14
CA GLY A 94 4.98 9.99 12.61
C GLY A 94 3.55 10.23 13.10
N LYS A 95 3.34 11.41 13.69
CA LYS A 95 1.99 11.92 14.03
C LYS A 95 1.41 12.85 12.97
N LYS A 96 2.28 13.35 12.10
CA LYS A 96 1.96 14.21 10.97
C LYS A 96 2.49 13.54 9.74
N HIS A 97 1.67 13.52 8.70
CA HIS A 97 1.99 12.87 7.45
C HIS A 97 1.81 13.84 6.32
N GLU A 98 2.81 13.92 5.45
CA GLU A 98 2.78 14.74 4.25
C GLU A 98 3.19 13.89 3.06
N ILE A 99 2.27 13.73 2.11
CA ILE A 99 2.49 12.92 0.92
C ILE A 99 2.24 13.76 -0.32
N VAL A 100 3.23 13.77 -1.20
CA VAL A 100 3.15 14.42 -2.50
C VAL A 100 2.92 13.35 -3.56
N LEU A 101 1.77 13.43 -4.23
CA LEU A 101 1.45 12.64 -5.40
C LEU A 101 1.94 13.38 -6.64
N GLU A 102 2.85 12.77 -7.39
CA GLU A 102 3.48 13.39 -8.55
C GLU A 102 2.95 12.81 -9.87
N LYS A 103 3.24 13.51 -10.98
CA LYS A 103 2.94 13.05 -12.35
C LYS A 103 1.44 12.79 -12.58
N LEU A 104 0.59 13.62 -11.99
CA LEU A 104 -0.87 13.56 -12.14
C LEU A 104 -1.34 14.29 -13.40
N LEU A 105 -2.22 13.66 -14.15
CA LEU A 105 -2.84 14.30 -15.31
C LEU A 105 -3.94 15.28 -14.86
N THR A 106 -3.89 16.54 -15.32
CA THR A 106 -4.71 17.64 -14.78
C THR A 106 -6.22 17.48 -14.97
N LYS A 107 -6.64 16.84 -16.05
CA LYS A 107 -8.07 16.66 -16.39
C LYS A 107 -8.64 15.32 -15.91
N GLU A 108 -7.80 14.48 -15.31
CA GLU A 108 -8.20 13.15 -14.88
C GLU A 108 -8.75 13.19 -13.45
N LYS A 109 -9.75 12.35 -13.20
CA LYS A 109 -10.25 12.07 -11.87
C LYS A 109 -9.44 10.94 -11.26
N TYR A 110 -8.79 11.22 -10.15
CA TYR A 110 -8.10 10.26 -9.32
C TYR A 110 -8.94 9.87 -8.13
N PHE A 111 -8.66 8.70 -7.58
CA PHE A 111 -9.22 8.19 -6.34
C PHE A 111 -8.08 7.86 -5.39
N PHE A 112 -8.26 8.10 -4.10
CA PHE A 112 -7.24 7.77 -3.11
C PHE A 112 -7.81 7.28 -1.77
N LEU A 113 -7.02 6.48 -1.07
CA LEU A 113 -7.24 6.04 0.30
C LEU A 113 -6.00 6.36 1.13
N ILE A 114 -6.23 6.80 2.36
CA ILE A 114 -5.16 6.95 3.34
C ILE A 114 -5.02 5.61 4.04
N ASN A 115 -3.83 5.02 4.03
CA ASN A 115 -3.53 3.85 4.83
C ASN A 115 -2.72 4.29 6.05
N SER A 116 -3.22 3.96 7.23
CA SER A 116 -2.59 4.26 8.51
C SER A 116 -2.46 2.98 9.32
N ASP A 117 -1.22 2.54 9.51
CA ASP A 117 -0.84 1.32 10.24
C ASP A 117 -1.61 0.05 9.82
N GLY A 118 -1.84 -0.10 8.51
CA GLY A 118 -2.50 -1.27 7.91
C GLY A 118 -4.00 -1.12 7.71
N GLU A 119 -4.61 -0.04 8.20
CA GLU A 119 -6.04 0.25 7.99
C GLU A 119 -6.24 1.32 6.92
N ALA A 120 -7.21 1.10 6.03
CA ALA A 120 -7.57 2.02 4.95
C ALA A 120 -8.71 2.97 5.37
N PHE A 121 -8.49 4.26 5.16
CA PHE A 121 -9.38 5.36 5.52
C PHE A 121 -9.80 6.15 4.29
N GLY A 122 -11.10 6.41 4.22
CA GLY A 122 -11.78 7.20 3.21
C GLY A 122 -13.21 7.49 3.67
N ASN A 123 -14.14 7.73 2.76
CA ASN A 123 -15.55 7.93 3.14
C ASN A 123 -16.22 6.57 3.40
N ASN A 124 -16.30 6.13 4.66
CA ASN A 124 -16.77 4.80 5.05
C ASN A 124 -15.97 3.67 4.37
N GLY A 125 -14.65 3.81 4.35
CA GLY A 125 -13.74 2.86 3.69
C GLY A 125 -13.71 2.96 2.15
N ARG A 126 -14.45 3.91 1.55
CA ARG A 126 -14.42 4.14 0.11
C ARG A 126 -13.39 5.21 -0.28
N PRO A 127 -12.69 5.05 -1.42
CA PRO A 127 -11.74 6.06 -1.89
C PRO A 127 -12.37 7.44 -2.06
N LEU A 128 -11.61 8.46 -1.71
CA LEU A 128 -11.95 9.87 -1.90
C LEU A 128 -11.57 10.31 -3.31
N GLU A 129 -12.33 11.25 -3.87
CA GLU A 129 -12.05 11.79 -5.21
C GLU A 129 -11.02 12.92 -5.15
N LEU A 130 -10.14 12.96 -6.14
CA LEU A 130 -9.10 13.97 -6.34
C LEU A 130 -9.14 14.41 -7.80
N VAL A 131 -9.38 15.69 -8.05
CA VAL A 131 -9.30 16.29 -9.39
C VAL A 131 -8.38 17.49 -9.30
N LEU A 132 -7.23 17.44 -9.99
CA LEU A 132 -6.19 18.44 -9.84
C LEU A 132 -6.64 19.85 -10.26
N SER A 133 -7.55 19.97 -11.22
CA SER A 133 -8.12 21.26 -11.64
C SER A 133 -8.99 21.94 -10.58
N ASN A 134 -9.40 21.20 -9.54
CA ASN A 134 -10.29 21.68 -8.49
C ASN A 134 -9.53 22.02 -7.18
N LEU A 135 -8.19 21.98 -7.23
CA LEU A 135 -7.27 22.32 -6.13
C LEU A 135 -6.58 23.66 -6.41
#